data_AF-A0A0W0YY30-F1
#
_entry.id   AF-A0A0W0YY30-F1
#
_cell.length_a   1.000
_cell.length_b   1.000
_cell.length_c   1.000
_cell.angle_alpha   90.00
_cell.angle_beta   90.00
_cell.angle_gamma   90.00
#
_symmetry.space_group_name_H-M   'P 1'
#
loop_
_entity.id
_entity.type
_entity.pdbx_description
1 polymer ?
#
loop_
_entity_poly.entity_id
_entity_poly.type
_entity_poly.pdbx_seq_one_letter_code
_entity_poly.pdbx_strand_id
1 'polypeptide(L)'
;MVIRIIIMLTGILIVGQTIFAAQKPIVCTNTYALCNAADCQPIPGMLDKVLCSCSIWKGKNVGFSTCADRKERKTRDSLTALVSTFSFGGGHYKYMTCPSGLPWANCLDHPCLVDDDSPDHRRANCTCDVVRNQGYVTFAGECKTENCSKGIWSGASINGNQQLMKELAKVPGMVPEHAVCIVQ
;
A
#
# COMPACT_ATOMS: atom_id res chain seq x y z
N MET A 1 -50.18 47.62 -28.90
CA MET A 1 -50.34 46.25 -28.34
C MET A 1 -49.01 45.53 -28.52
N VAL A 2 -48.17 45.49 -27.48
CA VAL A 2 -46.91 44.72 -27.47
C VAL A 2 -46.80 44.08 -26.10
N ILE A 3 -47.02 42.76 -26.06
CA ILE A 3 -46.98 41.93 -24.85
C ILE A 3 -45.51 41.74 -24.45
N ARG A 4 -45.14 42.21 -23.26
CA ARG A 4 -43.82 41.95 -22.66
C ARG A 4 -43.81 40.53 -22.09
N ILE A 5 -43.07 39.64 -22.74
CA ILE A 5 -42.81 38.28 -22.26
C ILE A 5 -41.75 38.36 -21.16
N ILE A 6 -42.15 38.01 -19.92
CA ILE A 6 -41.26 37.80 -18.79
C ILE A 6 -40.70 36.39 -18.91
N ILE A 7 -39.40 36.26 -19.21
CA ILE A 7 -38.69 34.97 -19.17
C ILE A 7 -38.14 34.80 -17.76
N MET A 8 -38.80 34.00 -16.93
CA MET A 8 -38.24 33.49 -15.67
C MET A 8 -37.14 32.46 -15.99
N LEU A 9 -35.88 32.85 -15.81
CA LEU A 9 -34.75 31.92 -15.79
C LEU A 9 -34.68 31.21 -14.43
N THR A 10 -35.27 30.02 -14.36
CA THR A 10 -35.00 29.05 -13.28
C THR A 10 -33.63 28.41 -13.52
N GLY A 11 -32.61 28.92 -12.82
CA GLY A 11 -31.28 28.32 -12.78
C GLY A 11 -31.29 27.02 -11.98
N ILE A 12 -31.25 25.88 -12.68
CA ILE A 12 -31.04 24.56 -12.08
C ILE A 12 -29.55 24.44 -11.73
N LEU A 13 -29.22 24.54 -10.45
CA LEU A 13 -27.90 24.17 -9.92
C LEU A 13 -27.77 22.63 -10.01
N ILE A 14 -27.08 22.14 -11.03
CA ILE A 14 -26.63 20.74 -11.07
C ILE A 14 -25.45 20.63 -10.10
N VAL A 15 -25.73 20.20 -8.86
CA VAL A 15 -24.70 19.77 -7.91
C VAL A 15 -24.16 18.44 -8.42
N GLY A 16 -23.10 18.49 -9.23
CA GLY A 16 -22.38 17.31 -9.70
C GLY A 16 -21.74 16.60 -8.51
N GLN A 17 -22.36 15.52 -8.04
CA GLN A 17 -21.73 14.59 -7.11
C GLN A 17 -20.63 13.84 -7.85
N THR A 18 -19.37 14.23 -7.67
CA THR A 18 -18.22 13.45 -8.15
C THR A 18 -18.14 12.18 -7.33
N ILE A 19 -18.65 11.07 -7.87
CA ILE A 19 -18.43 9.74 -7.31
C ILE A 19 -16.95 9.41 -7.56
N PHE A 20 -16.12 9.51 -6.52
CA PHE A 20 -14.75 8.97 -6.56
C PHE A 20 -14.83 7.46 -6.70
N ALA A 21 -14.70 6.94 -7.92
CA ALA A 21 -14.60 5.51 -8.16
C ALA A 21 -13.34 4.98 -7.46
N ALA A 22 -13.49 3.93 -6.64
CA ALA A 22 -12.35 3.24 -6.05
C ALA A 22 -11.41 2.75 -7.15
N GLN A 23 -10.13 3.12 -7.09
CA GLN A 23 -9.15 2.72 -8.09
C GLN A 23 -9.04 1.19 -8.13
N LYS A 24 -8.99 0.61 -9.34
CA LYS A 24 -8.87 -0.83 -9.52
C LYS A 24 -7.39 -1.25 -9.36
N PRO A 25 -7.07 -2.28 -8.56
CA PRO A 25 -5.71 -2.77 -8.48
C PRO A 25 -5.25 -3.39 -9.81
N ILE A 26 -3.95 -3.26 -10.08
CA ILE A 26 -3.27 -3.71 -11.29
C ILE A 26 -2.19 -4.72 -10.90
N VAL A 27 -2.25 -5.90 -11.51
CA VAL A 27 -1.23 -6.95 -11.38
C VAL A 27 -0.14 -6.73 -12.41
N CYS A 28 1.12 -6.72 -11.96
CA CYS A 28 2.31 -6.57 -12.80
C CYS A 28 3.27 -7.75 -12.60
N THR A 29 4.31 -7.82 -13.43
CA THR A 29 5.44 -8.75 -13.25
C THR A 29 6.74 -7.99 -13.44
N ASN A 30 7.46 -7.78 -12.34
CA ASN A 30 8.68 -6.97 -12.26
C ASN A 30 9.42 -7.27 -10.94
N THR A 31 10.56 -6.62 -10.75
CA THR A 31 11.21 -6.47 -9.44
C THR A 31 10.44 -5.44 -8.61
N TYR A 32 10.23 -5.70 -7.32
CA TYR A 32 9.48 -4.83 -6.43
C TYR A 32 9.97 -4.94 -4.98
N ALA A 33 9.65 -3.95 -4.16
CA ALA A 33 9.85 -4.02 -2.72
C ALA A 33 8.57 -4.55 -2.04
N LEU A 34 8.71 -5.57 -1.20
CA LEU A 34 7.63 -6.15 -0.40
C LEU A 34 7.77 -5.71 1.05
N CYS A 35 6.87 -4.80 1.45
CA CYS A 35 6.88 -4.16 2.78
C CYS A 35 5.81 -4.72 3.74
N ASN A 36 5.04 -5.74 3.37
CA ASN A 36 3.84 -6.16 4.11
C ASN A 36 4.06 -6.57 5.58
N ALA A 37 5.31 -6.87 5.97
CA ALA A 37 5.73 -7.15 7.35
C ALA A 37 6.89 -6.26 7.84
N ALA A 38 7.17 -5.13 7.17
CA ALA A 38 8.31 -4.29 7.50
C ALA A 38 8.08 -3.52 8.82
N ASP A 39 9.13 -3.47 9.64
CA ASP A 39 9.27 -2.47 10.71
C ASP A 39 9.70 -1.13 10.10
N CYS A 40 9.15 -0.04 10.62
CA CYS A 40 9.36 1.30 10.10
C CYS A 40 9.79 2.27 11.19
N GLN A 41 10.74 3.12 10.84
CA GLN A 41 11.29 4.12 11.74
C GLN A 41 10.84 5.53 11.31
N PRO A 42 10.49 6.42 12.26
CA PRO A 42 10.22 7.83 11.94
C PRO A 42 11.40 8.48 11.22
N ILE A 43 11.10 9.33 10.24
CA ILE A 43 12.13 10.15 9.60
C ILE A 43 12.25 11.48 10.38
N PRO A 44 13.43 11.84 10.91
CA PRO A 44 13.60 13.11 11.63
C PRO A 44 13.13 14.31 10.80
N GLY A 45 12.23 15.11 11.38
CA GLY A 45 11.66 16.30 10.72
C GLY A 45 10.45 16.01 9.80
N MET A 46 10.03 14.76 9.61
CA MET A 46 8.87 14.39 8.80
C MET A 46 7.85 13.61 9.63
N LEU A 47 6.82 14.29 10.14
CA LEU A 47 5.85 13.70 11.08
C LEU A 47 4.86 12.70 10.44
N ASP A 48 4.68 12.80 9.13
CA ASP A 48 3.75 12.03 8.32
C ASP A 48 4.45 10.95 7.46
N LYS A 49 5.77 10.82 7.58
CA LYS A 49 6.56 9.83 6.84
C LYS A 49 7.38 8.94 7.76
N VAL A 50 7.57 7.71 7.32
CA VAL A 50 8.47 6.73 7.94
C VAL A 50 9.34 6.08 6.89
N LEU A 51 10.48 5.58 7.31
CA LEU A 51 11.37 4.76 6.51
C LEU A 51 11.19 3.29 6.90
N CYS A 52 10.79 2.46 5.95
CA CYS A 52 10.59 1.02 6.16
C CYS A 52 11.64 0.21 5.40
N SER A 53 12.23 -0.80 6.05
CA SER A 53 13.15 -1.74 5.40
C SER A 53 12.39 -2.94 4.83
N CYS A 54 12.30 -3.00 3.51
CA CYS A 54 11.47 -3.96 2.79
C CYS A 54 12.34 -4.98 2.06
N SER A 55 11.78 -6.17 1.82
CA SER A 55 12.47 -7.23 1.09
C SER A 55 12.29 -7.04 -0.42
N ILE A 56 13.31 -7.32 -1.22
CA ILE A 56 13.23 -7.23 -2.68
C ILE A 56 12.79 -8.58 -3.25
N TRP A 57 11.78 -8.55 -4.12
CA TRP A 57 11.22 -9.73 -4.79
C TRP A 57 11.10 -9.51 -6.29
N LYS A 58 10.99 -10.60 -7.03
CA LYS A 58 10.69 -10.59 -8.46
C LYS A 58 9.51 -11.52 -8.74
N GLY A 59 8.54 -11.05 -9.50
CA GLY A 59 7.38 -11.87 -9.88
C GLY A 59 6.08 -11.07 -9.89
N LYS A 60 4.97 -11.80 -9.73
CA LYS A 60 3.62 -11.22 -9.70
C LYS A 60 3.42 -10.39 -8.44
N ASN A 61 2.95 -9.17 -8.61
CA ASN A 61 2.63 -8.24 -7.53
C ASN A 61 1.47 -7.33 -7.95
N VAL A 62 0.83 -6.69 -6.97
CA VAL A 62 -0.37 -5.88 -7.14
C VAL A 62 -0.26 -4.56 -6.37
N GLY A 63 -0.88 -3.52 -6.91
CA GLY A 63 -0.98 -2.16 -6.37
C GLY A 63 -1.91 -1.35 -7.26
N PHE A 64 -1.91 -0.03 -7.17
CA PHE A 64 -2.75 0.87 -7.95
C PHE A 64 -2.02 1.65 -9.05
N SER A 65 -0.69 1.84 -8.94
CA SER A 65 0.12 2.49 -9.99
C SER A 65 0.23 1.65 -11.28
N THR A 66 0.63 2.22 -12.42
CA THR A 66 0.75 1.42 -13.65
C THR A 66 1.99 0.51 -13.63
N CYS A 67 2.01 -0.55 -14.45
CA CYS A 67 3.21 -1.39 -14.55
C CYS A 67 4.43 -0.65 -15.11
N ALA A 68 4.22 0.41 -15.89
CA ALA A 68 5.30 1.27 -16.38
C ALA A 68 5.91 2.10 -15.24
N ASP A 69 5.09 2.60 -14.32
CA ASP A 69 5.55 3.39 -13.16
C ASP A 69 6.35 2.54 -12.18
N ARG A 70 5.96 1.27 -12.01
CA ARG A 70 6.62 0.32 -11.11
C ARG A 70 7.88 -0.31 -11.70
N LYS A 71 8.21 -0.04 -12.96
CA LYS A 71 9.43 -0.59 -13.56
C LYS A 71 10.64 -0.05 -12.79
N GLU A 72 11.58 -0.95 -12.49
CA GLU A 72 12.87 -0.60 -11.90
C GLU A 72 13.57 0.47 -12.74
N ARG A 73 14.14 1.47 -12.04
CA ARG A 73 14.80 2.62 -12.66
C ARG A 73 16.11 2.91 -11.94
N LYS A 74 17.02 3.59 -12.63
CA LYS A 74 18.19 4.19 -12.00
C LYS A 74 17.88 5.64 -11.64
N THR A 75 18.28 6.06 -10.44
CA THR A 75 18.26 7.49 -10.06
C THR A 75 19.39 8.23 -10.79
N ARG A 76 19.43 9.56 -10.64
CA ARG A 76 20.54 10.38 -11.16
C ARG A 76 21.90 9.95 -10.62
N ASP A 77 21.92 9.47 -9.38
CA ASP A 77 23.12 9.02 -8.67
C ASP A 77 23.38 7.52 -8.87
N SER A 78 22.75 6.89 -9.88
CA SER A 78 22.91 5.48 -10.26
C SER A 78 22.42 4.45 -9.23
N LEU A 79 21.70 4.88 -8.20
CA LEU A 79 21.01 4.00 -7.25
C LEU A 79 19.84 3.30 -7.93
N THR A 80 19.54 2.07 -7.52
CA THR A 80 18.37 1.35 -8.02
C THR A 80 17.11 1.81 -7.27
N ALA A 81 16.14 2.33 -8.01
CA ALA A 81 14.82 2.71 -7.51
C ALA A 81 13.77 1.64 -7.85
N LEU A 82 12.99 1.28 -6.83
CA LEU A 82 11.87 0.36 -6.91
C LEU A 82 10.58 1.03 -6.41
N VAL A 83 9.46 0.36 -6.61
CA VAL A 83 8.17 0.72 -6.01
C VAL A 83 7.74 -0.41 -5.08
N SER A 84 7.22 -0.05 -3.91
CA SER A 84 6.65 -1.02 -2.97
C SER A 84 5.28 -1.48 -3.46
N THR A 85 5.10 -2.79 -3.57
CA THR A 85 3.84 -3.41 -3.98
C THR A 85 3.52 -4.63 -3.14
N PHE A 86 2.26 -5.05 -3.19
CA PHE A 86 1.80 -6.22 -2.45
C PHE A 86 1.99 -7.50 -3.27
N SER A 87 2.41 -8.57 -2.59
CA SER A 87 2.34 -9.93 -3.10
C SER A 87 2.20 -10.87 -1.92
N PHE A 88 1.85 -12.13 -2.17
CA PHE A 88 1.81 -13.13 -1.10
C PHE A 88 3.20 -13.46 -0.57
N GLY A 89 4.31 -13.19 -1.27
CA GLY A 89 5.67 -13.54 -0.83
C GLY A 89 5.83 -15.05 -0.55
N GLY A 90 7.02 -15.55 -0.22
CA GLY A 90 7.33 -16.99 -0.14
C GLY A 90 6.63 -17.86 0.94
N GLY A 91 5.31 -18.06 0.84
CA GLY A 91 4.61 -19.24 1.38
C GLY A 91 4.12 -19.22 2.84
N HIS A 92 4.43 -18.20 3.66
CA HIS A 92 4.06 -18.20 5.08
C HIS A 92 3.60 -16.81 5.58
N TYR A 93 2.35 -16.44 5.29
CA TYR A 93 1.89 -15.07 5.54
C TYR A 93 0.58 -15.06 6.30
N LYS A 94 0.67 -15.26 7.62
CA LYS A 94 -0.43 -14.92 8.51
C LYS A 94 -0.40 -13.42 8.78
N TYR A 95 -1.53 -12.75 8.63
CA TYR A 95 -1.70 -11.36 9.03
C TYR A 95 -2.59 -11.23 10.25
N MET A 96 -2.31 -10.21 11.04
CA MET A 96 -3.15 -9.78 12.16
C MET A 96 -3.87 -8.47 11.83
N THR A 97 -4.99 -8.25 12.50
CA THR A 97 -5.72 -6.98 12.43
C THR A 97 -5.40 -6.18 13.69
N CYS A 98 -4.94 -4.94 13.50
CA CYS A 98 -4.66 -3.99 14.55
C CYS A 98 -5.78 -2.95 14.67
N PRO A 99 -6.10 -2.49 15.89
CA PRO A 99 -7.14 -1.51 16.12
C PRO A 99 -6.76 -0.12 15.56
N SER A 100 -7.77 0.75 15.44
CA SER A 100 -7.56 2.17 15.11
C SER A 100 -6.86 2.91 16.26
N GLY A 101 -6.26 4.07 15.96
CA GLY A 101 -5.59 4.93 16.94
C GLY A 101 -4.10 4.63 17.13
N LEU A 102 -3.59 3.55 16.54
CA LEU A 102 -2.16 3.23 16.48
C LEU A 102 -1.59 3.67 15.11
N PRO A 103 -0.42 4.32 15.05
CA PRO A 103 0.22 4.63 13.78
C PRO A 103 0.65 3.36 13.05
N TRP A 104 0.44 3.35 11.74
CA TRP A 104 0.94 2.32 10.83
C TRP A 104 1.41 2.95 9.52
N ALA A 105 2.25 2.24 8.77
CA ALA A 105 2.83 2.74 7.53
C ALA A 105 2.09 2.18 6.31
N ASN A 106 1.59 3.06 5.43
CA ASN A 106 1.11 2.68 4.11
C ASN A 106 2.26 2.80 3.11
N CYS A 107 2.84 1.68 2.72
CA CYS A 107 3.92 1.63 1.74
C CYS A 107 3.45 1.30 0.32
N LEU A 108 2.17 1.02 0.09
CA LEU A 108 1.71 0.58 -1.23
C LEU A 108 1.87 1.70 -2.26
N ASP A 109 2.50 1.39 -3.40
CA ASP A 109 2.83 2.33 -4.47
C ASP A 109 3.79 3.47 -4.07
N HIS A 110 4.50 3.34 -2.95
CA HIS A 110 5.52 4.30 -2.53
C HIS A 110 6.91 3.99 -3.12
N PRO A 111 7.74 5.03 -3.34
CA PRO A 111 9.10 4.84 -3.87
C PRO A 111 10.03 4.22 -2.82
N CYS A 112 10.96 3.41 -3.32
CA CYS A 112 11.99 2.74 -2.55
C CYS A 112 13.34 2.87 -3.23
N LEU A 113 14.41 2.92 -2.44
CA LEU A 113 15.78 2.81 -2.92
C LEU A 113 16.37 1.50 -2.43
N VAL A 114 17.02 0.76 -3.32
CA VAL A 114 17.77 -0.45 -2.94
C VAL A 114 18.91 -0.05 -2.01
N ASP A 115 19.05 -0.82 -0.94
CA ASP A 115 20.15 -0.72 0.00
C ASP A 115 21.27 -1.66 -0.46
N ASP A 116 22.18 -1.12 -1.27
CA ASP A 116 23.29 -1.91 -1.82
C ASP A 116 24.30 -2.32 -0.73
N ASP A 117 24.27 -1.69 0.45
CA ASP A 117 25.10 -2.03 1.61
C ASP A 117 24.47 -3.12 2.50
N SER A 118 23.24 -3.56 2.19
CA SER A 118 22.60 -4.64 2.95
C SER A 118 23.37 -5.96 2.79
N PRO A 119 23.62 -6.73 3.87
CA PRO A 119 24.45 -7.94 3.82
C PRO A 119 24.00 -9.01 2.81
N ASP A 120 22.72 -9.00 2.45
CA ASP A 120 22.10 -9.95 1.54
C ASP A 120 21.68 -9.37 0.19
N HIS A 121 21.98 -8.07 -0.06
CA HIS A 121 21.57 -7.27 -1.22
C HIS A 121 20.09 -7.45 -1.62
N ARG A 122 19.23 -7.73 -0.63
CA ARG A 122 17.80 -8.02 -0.82
C ARG A 122 16.92 -7.06 -0.04
N ARG A 123 17.45 -5.89 0.30
CA ARG A 123 16.73 -4.85 1.03
C ARG A 123 16.54 -3.59 0.21
N ALA A 124 15.39 -2.96 0.38
CA ALA A 124 15.12 -1.61 -0.12
C ALA A 124 14.48 -0.78 1.00
N ASN A 125 14.90 0.48 1.09
CA ASN A 125 14.36 1.44 2.03
C ASN A 125 13.26 2.26 1.34
N CYS A 126 12.03 2.15 1.85
CA CYS A 126 10.85 2.79 1.28
C CYS A 126 10.39 3.94 2.18
N THR A 127 10.07 5.10 1.58
CA THR A 127 9.47 6.22 2.31
C THR A 127 7.95 6.15 2.22
N CYS A 128 7.31 5.82 3.34
CA CYS A 128 5.89 5.48 3.40
C CYS A 128 5.09 6.49 4.22
N ASP A 129 3.79 6.58 3.97
CA ASP A 129 2.89 7.48 4.69
C ASP A 129 2.49 6.89 6.04
N VAL A 130 2.42 7.73 7.07
CA VAL A 130 1.87 7.35 8.38
C VAL A 130 0.36 7.55 8.41
N VAL A 131 -0.37 6.50 8.77
CA VAL A 131 -1.82 6.52 8.93
C VAL A 131 -2.19 6.27 10.40
N ARG A 132 -3.19 6.99 10.93
CA ARG A 132 -3.55 6.97 12.36
C ARG A 132 -5.05 6.77 12.65
N ASN A 133 -5.90 7.08 11.67
CA ASN A 133 -7.34 7.23 11.85
C ASN A 133 -8.17 6.00 11.46
N GLN A 134 -7.53 4.85 11.25
CA GLN A 134 -8.22 3.60 10.91
C GLN A 134 -7.41 2.39 11.38
N GLY A 135 -8.12 1.29 11.68
CA GLY A 135 -7.50 -0.01 11.90
C GLY A 135 -6.87 -0.55 10.62
N TYR A 136 -5.93 -1.48 10.77
CA TYR A 136 -5.09 -1.95 9.68
C TYR A 136 -4.76 -3.43 9.79
N VAL A 137 -4.31 -3.99 8.68
CA VAL A 137 -3.77 -5.34 8.59
C VAL A 137 -2.27 -5.23 8.41
N THR A 138 -1.51 -6.04 9.15
CA THR A 138 -0.07 -6.22 8.96
C THR A 138 0.30 -7.70 9.03
N PHE A 139 1.33 -8.08 8.28
CA PHE A 139 1.94 -9.41 8.33
C PHE A 139 3.10 -9.48 9.33
N ALA A 140 3.35 -8.38 10.05
CA ALA A 140 4.31 -8.32 11.15
C ALA A 140 3.69 -8.80 12.48
N GLY A 141 4.46 -8.65 13.56
CA GLY A 141 3.97 -8.84 14.93
C GLY A 141 3.66 -10.29 15.33
N GLU A 142 4.10 -11.27 14.56
CA GLU A 142 4.07 -12.70 14.94
C GLU A 142 2.68 -13.22 15.34
N CYS A 143 1.61 -12.71 14.72
CA CYS A 143 0.22 -13.04 15.10
C CYS A 143 -0.18 -12.69 16.55
N LYS A 144 0.56 -11.80 17.21
CA LYS A 144 0.30 -11.32 18.57
C LYS A 144 -0.19 -9.88 18.50
N THR A 145 -1.49 -9.64 18.65
CA THR A 145 -2.10 -8.31 18.46
C THR A 145 -1.62 -7.28 19.49
N GLU A 146 -1.09 -7.72 20.64
CA GLU A 146 -0.39 -6.85 21.58
C GLU A 146 0.88 -6.22 20.99
N ASN A 147 1.43 -6.77 19.90
CA ASN A 147 2.57 -6.19 19.19
C ASN A 147 2.18 -5.02 18.29
N CYS A 148 0.88 -4.78 18.04
CA CYS A 148 0.41 -3.64 17.23
C CYS A 148 0.89 -2.28 17.78
N SER A 149 1.13 -2.17 19.09
CA SER A 149 1.60 -0.94 19.76
C SER A 149 3.12 -0.86 19.94
N LYS A 150 3.87 -1.92 19.59
CA LYS A 150 5.32 -2.00 19.83
C LYS A 150 6.17 -1.36 18.73
N GLY A 151 5.58 -0.96 17.62
CA GLY A 151 6.28 -0.37 16.49
C GLY A 151 5.32 0.26 15.49
N ILE A 152 5.88 0.90 14.46
CA ILE A 152 5.11 1.36 13.30
C ILE A 152 5.29 0.29 12.22
N TRP A 153 4.29 -0.58 12.11
CA TRP A 153 4.32 -1.65 11.12
C TRP A 153 3.80 -1.15 9.77
N SER A 154 4.44 -1.58 8.70
CA SER A 154 3.84 -1.46 7.38
C SER A 154 2.62 -2.38 7.25
N GLY A 155 1.59 -1.88 6.57
CA GLY A 155 0.31 -2.55 6.47
C GLY A 155 -0.59 -1.95 5.40
N ALA A 156 -1.87 -2.30 5.48
CA ALA A 156 -2.93 -1.76 4.64
C ALA A 156 -4.21 -1.60 5.46
N SER A 157 -5.13 -0.74 5.00
CA SER A 157 -6.48 -0.75 5.54
C SER A 157 -7.11 -2.14 5.35
N ILE A 158 -8.05 -2.51 6.21
CA ILE A 158 -8.68 -3.84 6.16
C ILE A 158 -9.30 -4.11 4.77
N ASN A 159 -10.06 -3.13 4.24
CA ASN A 159 -10.67 -3.24 2.91
C ASN A 159 -9.61 -3.22 1.79
N GLY A 160 -8.58 -2.39 1.91
CA GLY A 160 -7.48 -2.34 0.95
C GLY A 160 -6.76 -3.69 0.84
N ASN A 161 -6.43 -4.31 1.98
CA ASN A 161 -5.85 -5.65 2.03
C ASN A 161 -6.75 -6.68 1.32
N GLN A 162 -8.05 -6.71 1.66
CA GLN A 162 -9.01 -7.63 1.03
C GLN A 162 -9.08 -7.44 -0.49
N GLN A 163 -9.07 -6.20 -0.96
CA GLN A 163 -9.10 -5.88 -2.39
C GLN A 163 -7.85 -6.41 -3.12
N LEU A 164 -6.66 -6.19 -2.55
CA LEU A 164 -5.39 -6.65 -3.13
C LEU A 164 -5.29 -8.19 -3.11
N MET A 165 -5.63 -8.81 -1.98
CA MET A 165 -5.66 -10.28 -1.85
C MET A 165 -6.59 -10.90 -2.90
N LYS A 166 -7.81 -10.35 -3.07
CA LYS A 166 -8.79 -10.82 -4.05
C LYS A 166 -8.31 -10.66 -5.49
N GLU A 167 -7.64 -9.55 -5.81
CA GLU A 167 -7.12 -9.36 -7.17
C GLU A 167 -5.97 -10.32 -7.47
N LEU A 168 -5.06 -10.50 -6.52
CA LEU A 168 -3.90 -11.37 -6.71
C LEU A 168 -4.29 -12.85 -6.78
N ALA A 169 -5.31 -13.28 -6.03
CA ALA A 169 -5.83 -14.65 -6.05
C ALA A 169 -6.47 -15.06 -7.40
N LYS A 170 -6.74 -14.11 -8.30
CA LYS A 170 -7.19 -14.41 -9.67
C LYS A 170 -6.04 -14.88 -10.58
N VAL A 171 -4.80 -14.69 -10.15
CA VAL A 171 -3.62 -15.04 -10.92
C VAL A 171 -3.28 -16.51 -10.71
N PRO A 172 -3.15 -17.34 -11.77
CA PRO A 172 -2.76 -18.74 -11.64
C PRO A 172 -1.45 -18.89 -10.87
N GLY A 173 -1.42 -19.81 -9.89
CA GLY A 173 -0.25 -20.06 -9.04
C GLY A 173 -0.07 -19.09 -7.87
N MET A 174 -0.88 -18.03 -7.76
CA MET A 174 -0.91 -17.15 -6.59
C MET A 174 -1.98 -17.66 -5.60
N VAL A 175 -1.59 -18.58 -4.73
CA VAL A 175 -2.49 -19.16 -3.71
C VAL A 175 -2.26 -18.48 -2.36
N PRO A 176 -3.28 -17.84 -1.76
CA PRO A 176 -3.18 -17.35 -0.39
C PRO A 176 -3.35 -18.52 0.58
N GLU A 177 -2.25 -19.14 1.01
CA GLU A 177 -2.31 -20.16 2.05
C GLU A 177 -2.34 -19.53 3.44
N HIS A 178 -3.35 -19.91 4.25
CA HIS A 178 -3.46 -19.58 5.68
C HIS A 178 -3.20 -18.10 6.01
N ALA A 179 -3.84 -17.20 5.25
CA ALA A 179 -3.48 -15.80 5.25
C ALA A 179 -3.76 -15.08 6.59
N VAL A 180 -4.64 -15.60 7.44
CA VAL A 180 -5.05 -14.94 8.69
C VAL A 180 -4.45 -15.65 9.89
N CYS A 181 -3.96 -14.88 10.86
CA CYS A 181 -3.67 -15.39 12.18
C CYS A 181 -4.94 -15.97 12.81
N ILE A 182 -4.93 -17.26 13.14
CA ILE A 182 -5.97 -17.86 13.99
C ILE A 182 -5.69 -17.34 15.39
N VAL A 183 -6.59 -16.52 15.92
CA VAL A 183 -6.55 -16.08 17.31
C VAL A 183 -6.69 -17.34 18.17
N GLN A 184 -5.66 -17.69 18.93
CA GLN A 184 -5.73 -18.74 19.95
C GLN A 184 -6.45 -18.20 21.19
#